data_AF-A0A7H4P0Z2-F1
#
_entry.id   AF-A0A7H4P0Z2-F1
#
_cell.length_a   1.000
_cell.length_b   1.000
_cell.length_c   1.000
_cell.angle_alpha   90.00
_cell.angle_beta   90.00
_cell.angle_gamma   90.00
#
_symmetry.space_group_name_H-M   'P 1'
#
loop_
_entity.id
_entity.type
_entity.pdbx_description
1 polymer ?
#
loop_
_entity_poly.entity_id
_entity_poly.type
_entity_poly.pdbx_seq_one_letter_code
_entity_poly.pdbx_strand_id
1 'polypeptide(L)'
;MKQDLVAGIDSSTQSCTVMLRSLENGKVIAQARKLHPPTTPPCSEQDPQAWWDALVSALTELKQWWPRIAGLAVGGQGHGLVMLDNHDRPLRPAKLWNDTESAPQARELCEKIAPEEWARLTGSVSGAGNDHF
;
A
#
# COMPACT_ATOMS: atom_id res chain seq x y z
N MET A 1 14.94 -27.69 -9.16
CA MET A 1 15.07 -26.50 -10.03
C MET A 1 15.90 -25.46 -9.30
N LYS A 2 16.73 -24.68 -10.00
CA LYS A 2 17.48 -23.57 -9.39
C LYS A 2 16.48 -22.44 -9.06
N GLN A 3 16.57 -21.89 -7.86
CA GLN A 3 15.88 -20.65 -7.50
C GLN A 3 16.72 -19.48 -8.04
N ASP A 4 16.34 -18.95 -9.19
CA ASP A 4 17.07 -17.91 -9.92
C ASP A 4 16.24 -16.66 -10.21
N LEU A 5 15.06 -16.55 -9.60
CA LEU A 5 14.16 -15.40 -9.70
C LEU A 5 13.95 -14.73 -8.34
N VAL A 6 13.67 -13.43 -8.36
CA VAL A 6 13.07 -12.70 -7.23
C VAL A 6 11.73 -12.11 -7.66
N ALA A 7 10.76 -12.04 -6.75
CA ALA A 7 9.50 -11.34 -7.01
C ALA A 7 9.49 -9.99 -6.29
N GLY A 8 9.30 -8.91 -7.05
CA GLY A 8 8.92 -7.61 -6.52
C GLY A 8 7.39 -7.51 -6.50
N ILE A 9 6.83 -7.21 -5.34
CA ILE A 9 5.40 -6.98 -5.12
C ILE A 9 5.20 -5.49 -4.87
N ASP A 10 4.30 -4.86 -5.60
CA ASP A 10 3.90 -3.46 -5.41
C ASP A 10 2.37 -3.41 -5.23
N SER A 11 1.92 -3.24 -3.99
CA SER A 11 0.50 -3.02 -3.66
C SER A 11 0.21 -1.53 -3.53
N SER A 12 0.18 -0.86 -4.68
CA SER A 12 -0.24 0.54 -4.84
C SER A 12 -1.74 0.74 -4.61
N THR A 13 -2.22 1.98 -4.62
CA THR A 13 -3.63 2.34 -4.35
C THR A 13 -4.64 1.72 -5.31
N GLN A 14 -4.27 1.55 -6.58
CA GLN A 14 -5.19 1.08 -7.62
C GLN A 14 -5.01 -0.40 -7.97
N SER A 15 -3.92 -1.02 -7.53
CA SER A 15 -3.60 -2.39 -7.92
C SER A 15 -2.44 -2.98 -7.14
N CYS A 16 -2.44 -4.32 -7.04
CA CYS A 16 -1.26 -5.11 -6.74
C CYS A 16 -0.60 -5.59 -8.05
N THR A 17 0.69 -5.31 -8.20
CA THR A 17 1.53 -5.81 -9.29
C THR A 17 2.61 -6.72 -8.73
N VAL A 18 2.83 -7.87 -9.37
CA VAL A 18 3.94 -8.79 -9.05
C VAL A 18 4.82 -8.91 -10.28
N MET A 19 6.12 -8.66 -10.12
CA MET A 19 7.12 -8.73 -11.17
C MET A 19 8.22 -9.71 -10.79
N LEU A 20 8.43 -10.72 -11.63
CA LEU A 20 9.53 -11.67 -11.49
C LEU A 20 10.75 -11.17 -12.25
N ARG A 21 11.90 -11.13 -11.59
CA ARG A 21 13.17 -10.72 -12.18
C ARG A 21 14.24 -11.78 -11.99
N SER A 22 15.11 -11.95 -12.98
CA SER A 22 16.29 -12.80 -12.88
C SER A 22 17.27 -12.26 -11.84
N LEU A 23 17.76 -13.12 -10.95
CA LEU A 23 18.82 -12.80 -9.99
C LEU A 23 20.15 -12.48 -10.67
N GLU A 24 20.42 -13.06 -11.83
CA GLU A 24 21.71 -12.94 -12.51
C GLU A 24 21.89 -11.55 -13.15
N ASN A 25 20.82 -11.02 -13.76
CA ASN A 25 20.91 -9.84 -14.62
C ASN A 25 19.74 -8.86 -14.48
N GLY A 26 18.82 -9.09 -13.54
CA GLY A 26 17.71 -8.18 -13.25
C GLY A 26 16.61 -8.11 -14.31
N LYS A 27 16.70 -8.92 -15.39
CA LYS A 27 15.70 -8.94 -16.47
C LYS A 27 14.34 -9.37 -15.97
N VAL A 28 13.29 -8.71 -16.46
CA VAL A 28 11.89 -9.11 -16.20
C VAL A 28 11.61 -10.43 -16.92
N ILE A 29 11.12 -11.42 -16.18
CA ILE A 29 10.80 -12.75 -16.67
C ILE A 29 9.29 -12.91 -16.85
N ALA A 30 8.50 -12.42 -15.91
CA ALA A 30 7.06 -12.43 -15.96
C ALA A 30 6.49 -11.34 -15.05
N GLN A 31 5.23 -10.97 -15.28
CA GLN A 31 4.50 -10.07 -14.40
C GLN A 31 3.01 -10.41 -14.40
N ALA A 32 2.33 -10.07 -13.31
CA ALA A 32 0.88 -10.13 -13.18
C ALA A 32 0.39 -8.90 -12.41
N ARG A 33 -0.81 -8.43 -12.73
CA ARG A 33 -1.41 -7.26 -12.09
C ARG A 33 -2.89 -7.49 -11.82
N LYS A 34 -3.33 -7.11 -10.63
CA LYS A 34 -4.73 -7.19 -10.19
C LYS A 34 -5.18 -5.87 -9.59
N LEU A 35 -6.37 -5.44 -9.99
CA LEU A 35 -6.93 -4.17 -9.58
C LEU A 35 -7.44 -4.25 -8.14
N HIS A 36 -7.28 -3.14 -7.42
CA HIS A 36 -8.00 -2.89 -6.18
C HIS A 36 -9.33 -2.19 -6.50
N PRO A 37 -10.32 -2.21 -5.59
CA PRO A 37 -11.56 -1.47 -5.76
C PRO A 37 -11.30 0.03 -5.96
N PRO A 38 -11.98 0.71 -6.89
CA PRO A 38 -11.81 2.14 -7.08
C PRO A 38 -12.34 2.94 -5.88
N THR A 39 -11.75 4.09 -5.61
CA THR A 39 -12.18 5.04 -4.57
C THR A 39 -12.13 6.46 -5.11
N THR A 40 -12.90 7.36 -4.50
CA THR A 40 -12.96 8.77 -4.90
C THR A 40 -13.10 9.66 -3.67
N PRO A 41 -12.25 10.68 -3.48
CA PRO A 41 -12.41 11.64 -2.39
C PRO A 41 -13.80 12.31 -2.40
N PRO A 42 -14.35 12.73 -1.25
CA PRO A 42 -13.64 12.89 0.03
C PRO A 42 -13.49 11.60 0.84
N CYS A 43 -14.32 10.59 0.59
CA CYS A 43 -14.28 9.29 1.27
C CYS A 43 -13.52 8.29 0.40
N SER A 44 -12.25 8.05 0.75
CA SER A 44 -11.39 7.14 0.00
C SER A 44 -11.02 5.96 0.88
N GLU A 45 -11.83 4.92 0.85
CA GLU A 45 -11.65 3.74 1.69
C GLU A 45 -11.65 2.43 0.89
N GLN A 46 -10.81 1.48 1.30
CA GLN A 46 -10.77 0.14 0.72
C GLN A 46 -10.79 -0.91 1.83
N ASP A 47 -11.48 -2.02 1.61
CA ASP A 47 -11.33 -3.21 2.44
C ASP A 47 -9.91 -3.78 2.26
N PRO A 48 -9.08 -3.89 3.32
CA PRO A 48 -7.74 -4.47 3.23
C PRO A 48 -7.71 -5.90 2.67
N GLN A 49 -8.80 -6.66 2.82
CA GLN A 49 -8.92 -8.00 2.23
C GLN A 49 -8.79 -7.96 0.71
N ALA A 50 -9.26 -6.89 0.05
CA ALA A 50 -9.14 -6.74 -1.39
C ALA A 50 -7.68 -6.65 -1.85
N TRP A 51 -6.79 -6.09 -1.02
CA TRP A 51 -5.36 -6.03 -1.31
C TRP A 51 -4.72 -7.42 -1.25
N TRP A 52 -5.09 -8.20 -0.24
CA TRP A 52 -4.66 -9.58 -0.10
C TRP A 52 -5.13 -10.45 -1.26
N ASP A 53 -6.41 -10.35 -1.62
CA ASP A 53 -6.99 -11.11 -2.73
C ASP A 53 -6.33 -10.75 -4.07
N ALA A 54 -6.03 -9.47 -4.30
CA ALA A 54 -5.30 -9.02 -5.48
C ALA A 54 -3.86 -9.59 -5.53
N LEU A 55 -3.15 -9.61 -4.40
CA LEU A 55 -1.81 -10.22 -4.30
C LEU A 55 -1.86 -11.72 -4.60
N VAL A 56 -2.76 -12.46 -3.93
CA VAL A 56 -2.92 -13.91 -4.13
C VAL A 56 -3.27 -14.22 -5.57
N SER A 57 -4.19 -13.46 -6.16
CA SER A 57 -4.59 -13.62 -7.56
C SER A 57 -3.43 -13.35 -8.52
N ALA A 58 -2.67 -12.27 -8.32
CA ALA A 58 -1.49 -11.96 -9.14
C ALA A 58 -0.40 -13.04 -9.02
N LEU A 59 -0.10 -13.50 -7.81
CA LEU A 59 0.87 -14.60 -7.60
C LEU A 59 0.41 -15.90 -8.25
N THR A 60 -0.89 -16.21 -8.19
CA THR A 60 -1.47 -17.44 -8.74
C THR A 60 -1.35 -17.50 -10.27
N GLU A 61 -1.46 -16.36 -10.97
CA GLU A 61 -1.21 -16.30 -12.42
C GLU A 61 0.24 -16.63 -12.78
N LEU A 62 1.16 -16.50 -11.83
CA LEU A 62 2.58 -16.76 -11.98
C LEU A 62 3.00 -18.12 -11.39
N LYS A 63 2.04 -19.00 -11.06
CA LYS A 63 2.29 -20.27 -10.35
C LYS A 63 3.34 -21.17 -10.98
N GLN A 64 3.46 -21.17 -12.32
CA GLN A 64 4.48 -21.97 -13.01
C GLN A 64 5.92 -21.55 -12.65
N TRP A 65 6.11 -20.32 -12.14
CA TRP A 65 7.42 -19.79 -11.78
C TRP A 65 7.77 -19.95 -10.30
N TRP A 66 6.81 -20.28 -9.43
CA TRP A 66 7.02 -20.35 -7.97
C TRP A 66 8.23 -21.19 -7.56
N PRO A 67 8.51 -22.38 -8.14
CA PRO A 67 9.67 -23.17 -7.76
C PRO A 67 11.03 -22.51 -8.05
N ARG A 68 11.05 -21.43 -8.85
CA ARG A 68 12.25 -20.67 -9.21
C ARG A 68 12.42 -19.39 -8.39
N ILE A 69 11.44 -19.00 -7.57
CA ILE A 69 11.51 -17.79 -6.76
C ILE A 69 12.39 -18.06 -5.53
N ALA A 70 13.48 -17.30 -5.40
CA ALA A 70 14.43 -17.34 -4.29
C ALA A 70 14.04 -16.38 -3.14
N GLY A 71 13.27 -15.33 -3.45
CA GLY A 71 12.90 -14.31 -2.46
C GLY A 71 11.82 -13.36 -2.97
N LEU A 72 11.18 -12.70 -2.01
CA LEU A 72 10.12 -11.71 -2.23
C LEU A 72 10.55 -10.38 -1.62
N ALA A 73 10.27 -9.29 -2.33
CA ALA A 73 10.34 -7.93 -1.79
C ALA A 73 8.96 -7.28 -1.96
N VAL A 74 8.49 -6.57 -0.93
CA VAL A 74 7.14 -6.00 -0.90
C VAL A 74 7.23 -4.49 -0.70
N GLY A 75 6.65 -3.75 -1.62
CA GLY A 75 6.26 -2.35 -1.48
C GLY A 75 4.74 -2.26 -1.39
N GLY A 76 4.25 -1.31 -0.59
CA GLY A 76 2.84 -1.04 -0.43
C GLY A 76 2.56 0.45 -0.39
N GLN A 77 1.30 0.80 -0.59
CA GLN A 77 0.81 2.17 -0.41
C GLN A 77 1.15 2.70 1.00
N GLY A 78 1.55 3.98 1.07
CA GLY A 78 1.81 4.70 2.31
C GLY A 78 0.62 5.56 2.76
N HIS A 79 0.72 6.11 3.98
CA HIS A 79 -0.21 7.09 4.54
C HIS A 79 -1.69 6.66 4.64
N GLY A 80 -1.96 5.35 4.59
CA GLY A 80 -3.27 4.80 4.92
C GLY A 80 -3.40 4.43 6.40
N LEU A 81 -4.64 4.26 6.87
CA LEU A 81 -4.94 3.81 8.23
C LEU A 81 -5.70 2.47 8.18
N VAL A 82 -5.06 1.40 8.65
CA VAL A 82 -5.70 0.10 8.89
C VAL A 82 -5.89 -0.08 10.39
N MET A 83 -7.14 -0.23 10.82
CA MET A 83 -7.45 -0.50 12.24
C MET A 83 -7.75 -1.98 12.42
N LEU A 84 -7.04 -2.61 13.35
CA LEU A 84 -7.15 -4.03 13.64
C LEU A 84 -7.74 -4.26 15.04
N ASP A 85 -8.44 -5.37 15.21
CA ASP A 85 -8.82 -5.89 16.53
C ASP A 85 -7.67 -6.68 17.16
N ASN A 86 -7.89 -7.23 18.37
CA ASN A 86 -6.90 -8.04 19.10
C ASN A 86 -6.57 -9.39 18.43
N HIS A 87 -7.18 -9.69 17.29
CA HIS A 87 -6.97 -10.90 16.50
C HIS A 87 -6.43 -10.57 15.10
N ASP A 88 -5.87 -9.37 14.91
CA ASP A 88 -5.32 -8.86 13.65
C ASP A 88 -6.35 -8.79 12.51
N ARG A 89 -7.65 -8.64 12.83
CA ARG A 89 -8.70 -8.51 11.82
C ARG A 89 -9.05 -7.05 11.59
N PRO A 90 -9.21 -6.60 10.32
CA PRO A 90 -9.69 -5.26 10.02
C PRO A 90 -11.05 -4.98 10.68
N LEU A 91 -11.11 -3.87 11.42
CA LEU A 91 -12.33 -3.41 12.08
C LEU A 91 -13.29 -2.68 11.14
N ARG A 92 -12.76 -2.12 10.05
CA ARG A 92 -13.48 -1.37 9.01
C ARG A 92 -12.61 -1.20 7.77
N PRO A 93 -13.17 -0.71 6.65
CA PRO A 93 -12.38 -0.26 5.52
C PRO A 93 -11.27 0.71 5.94
N ALA A 94 -10.09 0.53 5.36
CA ALA A 94 -8.93 1.35 5.59
C ALA A 94 -9.07 2.68 4.87
N LYS A 95 -8.79 3.78 5.57
CA LYS A 95 -8.68 5.10 4.95
C LYS A 95 -7.41 5.18 4.14
N LEU A 96 -7.51 5.68 2.91
CA LEU A 96 -6.39 5.88 2.00
C LEU A 96 -5.81 7.28 2.16
N TRP A 97 -4.63 7.49 1.58
CA TRP A 97 -3.91 8.77 1.66
C TRP A 97 -4.69 9.98 1.09
N ASN A 98 -5.67 9.74 0.21
CA ASN A 98 -6.50 10.77 -0.42
C ASN A 98 -7.89 10.88 0.23
N ASP A 99 -8.09 10.27 1.40
CA ASP A 99 -9.28 10.50 2.22
C ASP A 99 -9.17 11.86 2.93
N THR A 100 -10.15 12.74 2.72
CA THR A 100 -10.13 14.12 3.22
C THR A 100 -11.24 14.39 4.24
N GLU A 101 -11.94 13.36 4.71
CA GLU A 101 -13.03 13.50 5.69
C GLU A 101 -12.53 14.05 7.04
N SER A 102 -11.24 13.90 7.32
CA SER A 102 -10.58 14.40 8.53
C SER A 102 -10.10 15.86 8.45
N ALA A 103 -10.41 16.59 7.36
CA ALA A 103 -9.96 17.97 7.16
C ALA A 103 -10.35 18.93 8.29
N PRO A 104 -11.58 18.89 8.85
CA PRO A 104 -11.93 19.74 9.99
C PRO A 104 -11.07 19.46 11.23
N GLN A 105 -10.79 18.18 11.53
CA GLN A 105 -9.98 17.76 12.67
C GLN A 105 -8.52 18.14 12.49
N ALA A 106 -7.99 18.00 11.27
CA ALA A 106 -6.61 18.43 10.95
C ALA A 106 -6.45 19.94 11.17
N ARG A 107 -7.44 20.76 10.78
CA ARG A 107 -7.42 22.22 11.04
C ARG A 107 -7.43 22.53 12.53
N GLU A 108 -8.29 21.86 13.30
CA GLU A 108 -8.35 22.03 14.76
C GLU A 108 -7.00 21.69 15.44
N LEU A 109 -6.27 20.69 14.93
CA LEU A 109 -4.93 20.34 15.43
C LEU A 109 -3.88 21.41 15.09
N CYS A 110 -3.94 21.99 13.90
CA CYS A 110 -3.03 23.07 13.49
C CYS A 110 -3.29 24.39 14.22
N GLU A 111 -4.50 24.61 14.77
CA GLU A 111 -4.78 25.73 15.68
C GLU A 111 -4.14 25.55 17.06
N LYS A 112 -3.89 24.29 17.48
CA LYS A 112 -3.33 23.96 18.81
C LYS A 112 -1.81 23.87 18.83
N ILE A 113 -1.21 23.46 17.72
CA ILE A 113 0.23 23.26 17.60
C ILE A 113 0.70 23.93 16.30
N ALA A 114 1.67 24.83 16.42
CA ALA A 114 2.22 25.56 15.29
C ALA A 114 2.84 24.60 14.25
N PRO A 115 2.73 24.89 12.94
CA PRO A 115 3.28 24.04 11.87
C PRO A 115 4.76 23.70 12.04
N GLU A 116 5.57 24.63 12.55
CA GLU A 116 7.00 24.44 12.78
C GLU A 116 7.26 23.39 13.86
N GLU A 117 6.42 23.38 14.90
CA GLU A 117 6.52 22.40 15.98
C GLU A 117 6.06 21.01 15.52
N TRP A 118 5.01 20.94 14.70
CA TRP A 118 4.64 19.69 14.03
C TRP A 118 5.80 19.13 13.19
N ALA A 119 6.34 19.93 12.28
CA ALA A 119 7.44 19.51 11.40
C ALA A 119 8.68 19.09 12.22
N ARG A 120 9.00 19.80 13.31
CA ARG A 120 10.11 19.45 14.21
C ARG A 120 9.90 18.09 14.89
N LEU A 121 8.67 17.76 15.28
CA LEU A 121 8.35 16.54 16.03
C LEU A 121 8.13 15.32 15.14
N THR A 122 7.47 15.49 13.99
CA THR A 122 7.01 14.36 13.16
C THR A 122 7.63 14.33 11.76
N GLY A 123 8.39 15.35 11.38
CA GLY A 123 8.93 15.50 10.03
C GLY A 123 7.89 15.90 8.98
N SER A 124 6.67 16.26 9.40
CA SER A 124 5.56 16.67 8.54
C SER A 124 4.59 17.59 9.28
N VAL A 125 3.72 18.30 8.56
CA VAL A 125 2.62 19.09 9.14
C VAL A 125 1.32 18.28 9.04
N SER A 126 0.44 18.40 10.03
CA SER A 126 -0.88 17.76 10.01
C SER A 126 -1.75 18.33 8.88
N GLY A 127 -2.23 17.45 8.00
CA GLY A 127 -3.15 17.77 6.91
C GLY A 127 -4.12 16.61 6.66
N ALA A 128 -5.21 16.85 5.93
CA ALA A 128 -6.13 15.80 5.49
C ALA A 128 -5.77 15.37 4.08
N GLY A 129 -5.02 14.28 4.00
CA GLY A 129 -4.35 13.82 2.80
C GLY A 129 -3.02 14.53 2.54
N ASN A 130 -2.29 14.09 1.51
CA ASN A 130 -1.00 14.67 1.11
C ASN A 130 -1.19 16.04 0.45
N ASP A 131 -1.68 17.03 1.21
CA ASP A 131 -1.58 18.43 0.86
C ASP A 131 -0.13 18.88 1.14
N HIS A 132 0.73 18.56 0.16
CA HIS A 132 2.07 19.07 -0.16
C HIS A 132 3.05 19.46 0.98
N PHE A 133 4.21 18.78 0.95
CA PHE A 133 5.48 19.14 1.62
C PHE A 133 5.87 20.61 1.47
#